data_AF-A0A919ADF4-F1
#
_entry.id   AF-A0A919ADF4-F1
#
_cell.length_a   1.000
_cell.length_b   1.000
_cell.length_c   1.000
_cell.angle_alpha   90.00
_cell.angle_beta   90.00
_cell.angle_gamma   90.00
#
_symmetry.space_group_name_H-M   'P 1'
#
loop_
_entity.id
_entity.type
_entity.pdbx_description
1 polymer ?
#
loop_
_entity_poly.entity_id
_entity_poly.type
_entity_poly.pdbx_seq_one_letter_code
_entity_poly.pdbx_strand_id
1 'polypeptide(L)'
;MSGTPWARGRLVGGFGGPRLLFGRMYEDWGVELAVFPPPGARVLCIASAGDTAAALHSAGYEVTAVDVNPVQLTYARERLVGGGVQEGTAEAVMRLGRGAAARLLPAWRQRELHGFLTLDDPVEQARRWREELDTEGLRRLMRVALRPGGALAVALRPSFAGVVPTRFDEVLLRRLERTVCRHPNARNPWLWRLLAGEEPPGAPALWAPGVRLVCDDVVDALEQAPRGGYDAVTLSNVLDGPGAGFARRLRSAVRHAVRPGGVVVLRSVREPGPDGPGWAAQDRSALWGVIRAVCLGGAAPDRRIEP
;
A
#
# COMPACT_ATOMS: atom_id res chain seq x y z
N MET A 1 20.26 -8.31 12.07
CA MET A 1 19.71 -7.49 10.96
C MET A 1 19.38 -8.40 9.79
N SER A 2 18.12 -8.86 9.70
CA SER A 2 17.60 -9.49 8.49
C SER A 2 17.60 -8.44 7.37
N GLY A 3 18.44 -8.60 6.36
CA GLY A 3 18.54 -7.67 5.24
C GLY A 3 17.30 -7.70 4.35
N THR A 4 16.20 -7.07 4.77
CA THR A 4 15.02 -6.88 3.93
C THR A 4 15.33 -5.85 2.83
N PRO A 5 14.75 -6.01 1.63
CA PRO A 5 15.04 -5.09 0.52
C PRO A 5 14.55 -3.65 0.78
N TRP A 6 13.60 -3.51 1.72
CA TRP A 6 12.97 -2.27 2.15
C TRP A 6 13.90 -1.32 2.92
N ALA A 7 14.87 -1.85 3.69
CA ALA A 7 15.82 -1.06 4.49
C ALA A 7 16.62 -0.04 3.68
N ARG A 8 16.80 -0.28 2.37
CA ARG A 8 17.51 0.67 1.48
C ARG A 8 16.62 1.76 0.91
N GLY A 9 15.29 1.67 1.02
CA GLY A 9 14.36 2.67 0.53
C GLY A 9 14.41 2.91 -0.99
N ARG A 10 14.68 1.86 -1.77
CA ARG A 10 14.92 1.97 -3.23
C ARG A 10 14.20 0.86 -3.97
N LEU A 11 13.31 1.24 -4.89
CA LEU A 11 12.68 0.33 -5.86
C LEU A 11 13.60 0.04 -7.05
N VAL A 12 14.44 1.01 -7.43
CA VAL A 12 15.32 0.95 -8.60
C VAL A 12 16.78 0.72 -8.16
N GLY A 13 17.59 0.08 -9.02
CA GLY A 13 19.02 -0.12 -8.78
C GLY A 13 19.82 1.19 -8.61
N GLY A 14 20.92 1.16 -7.84
CA GLY A 14 21.84 2.31 -7.67
C GLY A 14 22.69 2.24 -6.40
N PHE A 15 23.77 3.03 -6.34
CA PHE A 15 24.71 3.12 -5.20
C PHE A 15 24.32 4.23 -4.18
N GLY A 16 24.69 4.07 -2.90
CA GLY A 16 24.48 5.06 -1.82
C GLY A 16 23.52 4.62 -0.70
N GLY A 17 23.32 5.49 0.30
CA GLY A 17 22.51 5.23 1.51
C GLY A 17 20.99 5.18 1.31
N PRO A 18 20.22 4.97 2.40
CA PRO A 18 18.76 4.94 2.36
C PRO A 18 18.13 6.22 1.78
N ARG A 19 16.96 6.10 1.16
CA ARG A 19 16.21 7.22 0.56
C ARG A 19 14.73 7.15 0.91
N LEU A 20 14.02 8.25 0.70
CA LEU A 20 12.56 8.28 0.78
C LEU A 20 11.97 7.39 -0.32
N LEU A 21 11.20 6.40 0.10
CA LEU A 21 10.60 5.44 -0.79
C LEU A 21 9.17 5.85 -1.15
N PHE A 22 8.37 6.15 -0.12
CA PHE A 22 6.96 6.50 -0.24
C PHE A 22 6.74 7.92 0.29
N GLY A 23 6.34 8.83 -0.60
CA GLY A 23 5.87 10.16 -0.24
C GLY A 23 4.44 10.14 0.30
N ARG A 24 3.63 9.20 -0.17
CA ARG A 24 2.25 8.96 0.25
C ARG A 24 1.96 7.47 0.33
N MET A 25 0.97 7.09 1.12
CA MET A 25 0.54 5.70 1.16
C MET A 25 -0.62 5.37 0.21
N TYR A 26 -0.58 4.15 -0.31
CA TYR A 26 -1.60 3.55 -1.18
C TYR A 26 -2.29 2.36 -0.50
N GLU A 27 -2.69 2.54 0.76
CA GLU A 27 -3.34 1.53 1.58
C GLU A 27 -4.71 2.05 1.98
N ASP A 28 -5.78 1.34 1.59
CA ASP A 28 -7.10 1.62 2.10
C ASP A 28 -7.19 1.26 3.58
N TRP A 29 -6.98 2.25 4.45
CA TRP A 29 -7.10 2.11 5.89
C TRP A 29 -8.54 1.82 6.36
N GLY A 30 -9.54 1.98 5.49
CA GLY A 30 -10.92 1.59 5.77
C GLY A 30 -11.06 0.09 6.07
N VAL A 31 -10.15 -0.74 5.56
CA VAL A 31 -10.12 -2.17 5.88
C VAL A 31 -9.81 -2.37 7.37
N GLU A 32 -8.76 -1.74 7.90
CA GLU A 32 -8.42 -1.81 9.32
C GLU A 32 -9.57 -1.29 10.18
N LEU A 33 -10.11 -0.13 9.84
CA LEU A 33 -11.21 0.47 10.61
C LEU A 33 -12.45 -0.42 10.66
N ALA A 34 -12.66 -1.28 9.66
CA ALA A 34 -13.77 -2.21 9.61
C ALA A 34 -13.54 -3.50 10.41
N VAL A 35 -12.28 -3.92 10.63
CA VAL A 35 -11.96 -5.24 11.21
C VAL A 35 -11.24 -5.19 12.54
N PHE A 36 -10.66 -4.05 12.90
CA PHE A 36 -9.98 -3.88 14.19
C PHE A 36 -10.99 -3.79 15.34
N PRO A 37 -10.58 -4.19 16.55
CA PRO A 37 -11.40 -4.02 17.75
C PRO A 37 -11.72 -2.54 18.01
N PRO A 38 -12.65 -2.21 18.93
CA PRO A 38 -13.01 -0.82 19.22
C PRO A 38 -11.81 0.08 19.62
N PRO A 39 -11.97 1.42 19.54
CA PRO A 39 -10.93 2.40 19.92
C PRO A 39 -10.36 2.18 21.32
N GLY A 40 -9.12 2.62 21.53
CA GLY A 40 -8.31 2.32 22.72
C GLY A 40 -7.47 1.03 22.60
N ALA A 41 -7.65 0.27 21.52
CA ALA A 41 -6.81 -0.89 21.22
C ALA A 41 -5.39 -0.49 20.81
N ARG A 42 -4.40 -1.31 21.20
CA ARG A 42 -2.99 -1.13 20.84
C ARG A 42 -2.71 -1.74 19.47
N VAL A 43 -2.27 -0.92 18.53
CA VAL A 43 -2.09 -1.30 17.13
C VAL A 43 -0.66 -1.08 16.68
N LEU A 44 -0.07 -2.09 16.05
CA LEU A 44 1.19 -1.93 15.31
C LEU A 44 0.92 -1.82 13.80
N CYS A 45 1.53 -0.84 13.15
CA CYS A 45 1.52 -0.71 11.69
C CYS A 45 2.93 -0.45 11.13
N ILE A 46 3.09 -0.61 9.83
CA ILE A 46 4.27 -0.09 9.13
C ILE A 46 4.15 1.44 9.02
N ALA A 47 5.21 2.18 9.35
CA ALA A 47 5.14 3.65 9.38
C ALA A 47 5.06 4.25 7.98
N SER A 48 6.01 3.89 7.10
CA SER A 48 6.08 4.37 5.73
C SER A 48 5.83 5.89 5.60
N ALA A 49 4.83 6.37 4.86
CA ALA A 49 4.53 7.80 4.73
C ALA A 49 3.70 8.39 5.88
N GLY A 50 3.23 7.55 6.81
CA GLY A 50 2.45 7.94 7.99
C GLY A 50 0.94 7.95 7.81
N ASP A 51 0.39 7.83 6.59
CA ASP A 51 -1.06 7.93 6.34
C ASP A 51 -1.90 6.92 7.14
N THR A 52 -1.55 5.63 7.08
CA THR A 52 -2.28 4.56 7.80
C THR A 52 -2.17 4.77 9.31
N ALA A 53 -0.97 5.13 9.81
CA ALA A 53 -0.76 5.42 11.22
C ALA A 53 -1.61 6.61 11.70
N ALA A 54 -1.69 7.68 10.91
CA ALA A 54 -2.48 8.86 11.21
C ALA A 54 -3.98 8.56 11.21
N ALA A 55 -4.46 7.77 10.25
CA ALA A 55 -5.86 7.37 10.17
C ALA A 55 -6.28 6.51 11.37
N LEU A 56 -5.43 5.55 11.76
CA LEU A 56 -5.66 4.73 12.94
C LEU A 56 -5.63 5.56 14.23
N HIS A 57 -4.67 6.47 14.36
CA HIS A 57 -4.61 7.37 15.52
C HIS A 57 -5.85 8.26 15.61
N SER A 58 -6.30 8.81 14.48
CA SER A 58 -7.51 9.64 14.42
C SER A 58 -8.79 8.86 14.76
N ALA A 59 -8.79 7.55 14.54
CA ALA A 59 -9.86 6.65 14.96
C ALA A 59 -9.78 6.25 16.45
N GLY A 60 -8.79 6.76 17.20
CA GLY A 60 -8.65 6.54 18.65
C GLY A 60 -7.84 5.31 19.04
N TYR A 61 -7.01 4.77 18.14
CA TYR A 61 -6.09 3.67 18.47
C TYR A 61 -4.80 4.17 19.11
N GLU A 62 -4.21 3.33 19.98
CA GLU A 62 -2.84 3.52 20.46
C GLU A 62 -1.86 2.95 19.43
N VAL A 63 -1.30 3.81 18.58
CA VAL A 63 -0.54 3.39 17.40
C VAL A 63 0.96 3.37 17.67
N THR A 64 1.58 2.22 17.40
CA THR A 64 3.03 2.09 17.21
C THR A 64 3.31 1.84 15.72
N ALA A 65 4.02 2.76 15.09
CA ALA A 65 4.37 2.71 13.68
C ALA A 65 5.87 2.37 13.53
N VAL A 66 6.17 1.25 12.86
CA VAL A 66 7.52 0.71 12.72
C VAL A 66 8.01 0.86 11.29
N ASP A 67 9.25 1.30 11.09
CA ASP A 67 9.90 1.24 9.77
C ASP A 67 11.39 0.94 9.92
N VAL A 68 11.89 0.10 9.02
CA VAL A 68 13.31 -0.29 8.98
C VAL A 68 14.17 0.78 8.30
N ASN A 69 13.56 1.66 7.51
CA ASN A 69 14.25 2.73 6.81
C ASN A 69 14.21 4.03 7.64
N PRO A 70 15.35 4.50 8.19
CA PRO A 70 15.37 5.68 9.05
C PRO A 70 14.98 6.96 8.31
N VAL A 71 15.21 7.06 7.00
CA VAL A 71 14.81 8.24 6.19
C VAL A 71 13.29 8.30 6.07
N GLN A 72 12.66 7.14 5.86
CA GLN A 72 11.21 7.01 5.78
C GLN A 72 10.57 7.36 7.13
N LEU A 73 11.16 6.91 8.24
CA LEU A 73 10.65 7.19 9.59
C LEU A 73 10.77 8.67 9.98
N THR A 74 11.88 9.33 9.65
CA THR A 74 12.04 10.78 9.85
C THR A 74 10.99 11.56 9.05
N TYR A 75 10.78 11.18 7.78
CA TYR A 75 9.73 11.78 6.95
C TYR A 75 8.33 11.57 7.54
N ALA A 76 8.01 10.35 7.99
CA ALA A 76 6.73 10.07 8.65
C ALA A 76 6.53 10.95 9.88
N ARG A 77 7.58 11.15 10.70
CA ARG A 77 7.53 12.02 11.87
C ARG A 77 7.11 13.45 11.52
N GLU A 78 7.73 14.03 10.48
CA GLU A 78 7.40 15.38 10.01
C GLU A 78 5.97 15.45 9.49
N ARG A 79 5.55 14.46 8.69
CA ARG A 79 4.20 14.36 8.13
C ARG A 79 3.12 14.28 9.21
N LEU A 80 3.36 13.50 10.26
CA LEU A 80 2.40 13.28 11.36
C LEU A 80 2.15 14.54 12.21
N VAL A 81 2.96 15.59 12.05
CA VAL A 81 2.76 16.89 12.70
C VAL A 81 2.46 18.00 11.70
N GLY A 82 1.85 17.65 10.56
CA GLY A 82 1.40 18.62 9.55
C GLY A 82 2.44 18.97 8.48
N GLY A 83 3.58 18.26 8.42
CA GLY A 83 4.58 18.44 7.38
C GLY A 83 4.04 18.21 5.96
N GLY A 84 4.61 18.92 4.98
CA GLY A 84 4.24 18.80 3.56
C GLY A 84 4.62 17.45 2.94
N VAL A 85 3.97 17.10 1.83
CA VAL A 85 4.33 15.90 1.06
C VAL A 85 5.65 16.11 0.32
N GLN A 86 6.54 15.13 0.38
CA GLN A 86 7.73 15.04 -0.46
C GLN A 86 7.62 13.87 -1.44
N GLU A 87 8.16 14.02 -2.65
CA GLU A 87 8.15 12.94 -3.65
C GLU A 87 9.14 11.84 -3.25
N GLY A 88 8.62 10.62 -3.04
CA GLY A 88 9.44 9.42 -2.86
C GLY A 88 9.83 8.79 -4.19
N THR A 89 10.68 7.77 -4.12
CA THR A 89 11.12 7.03 -5.32
C THR A 89 9.93 6.37 -6.05
N ALA A 90 8.93 5.88 -5.32
CA ALA A 90 7.73 5.29 -5.92
C ALA A 90 6.93 6.34 -6.71
N GLU A 91 6.68 7.50 -6.12
CA GLU A 91 5.94 8.59 -6.77
C GLU A 91 6.69 9.16 -7.98
N ALA A 92 8.02 9.23 -7.94
CA ALA A 92 8.82 9.66 -9.08
C ALA A 92 8.62 8.75 -10.31
N VAL A 93 8.59 7.42 -10.10
CA VAL A 93 8.30 6.44 -11.16
C VAL A 93 6.86 6.62 -11.67
N MET A 94 5.90 6.77 -10.77
CA MET A 94 4.49 7.00 -11.15
C MET A 94 4.32 8.31 -11.93
N ARG A 95 5.03 9.39 -11.55
CA ARG A 95 5.02 10.67 -12.26
C ARG A 95 5.54 10.54 -13.68
N LEU A 96 6.62 9.79 -13.90
CA LEU A 96 7.12 9.48 -15.24
C LEU A 96 6.08 8.71 -16.07
N GLY A 97 5.43 7.71 -15.46
CA GLY A 97 4.35 6.95 -16.10
C GLY A 97 3.17 7.83 -16.50
N ARG A 98 2.67 8.67 -15.58
CA ARG A 98 1.60 9.65 -15.86
C ARG A 98 1.99 10.62 -16.97
N GLY A 99 3.21 11.15 -16.94
CA GLY A 99 3.71 12.07 -17.97
C GLY A 99 3.77 11.42 -19.36
N ALA A 100 4.21 10.17 -19.45
CA ALA A 100 4.20 9.41 -20.69
C ALA A 100 2.77 9.18 -21.21
N ALA A 101 1.85 8.77 -20.33
CA ALA A 101 0.44 8.61 -20.68
C ALA A 101 -0.18 9.91 -21.18
N ALA A 102 -0.01 11.02 -20.44
CA ALA A 102 -0.55 12.34 -20.79
C ALA A 102 -0.02 12.88 -22.14
N ARG A 103 1.25 12.56 -22.47
CA ARG A 103 1.86 12.97 -23.75
C ARG A 103 1.29 12.18 -24.94
N LEU A 104 0.97 10.91 -24.74
CA LEU A 104 0.56 9.99 -25.80
C LEU A 104 -0.96 9.85 -25.93
N LEU A 105 -1.72 10.11 -24.86
CA LEU A 105 -3.15 9.80 -24.75
C LEU A 105 -3.92 11.04 -24.27
N PRO A 106 -4.79 11.65 -25.09
CA PRO A 106 -5.50 12.88 -24.73
C PRO A 106 -6.33 12.79 -23.44
N ALA A 107 -7.01 11.66 -23.21
CA ALA A 107 -7.83 11.44 -22.00
C ALA A 107 -7.00 11.35 -20.70
N TRP A 108 -5.68 11.15 -20.82
CA TRP A 108 -4.74 11.09 -19.69
C TRP A 108 -4.09 12.43 -19.38
N ARG A 109 -4.50 13.51 -20.05
CA ARG A 109 -4.06 14.87 -19.70
C ARG A 109 -4.72 15.31 -18.39
N GLN A 110 -4.01 16.14 -17.62
CA GLN A 110 -4.44 16.56 -16.28
C GLN A 110 -5.89 17.06 -16.22
N ARG A 111 -6.30 17.90 -17.18
CA ARG A 111 -7.66 18.45 -17.24
C ARG A 111 -8.72 17.36 -17.37
N GLU A 112 -8.51 16.41 -18.28
CA GLU A 112 -9.47 15.33 -18.57
C GLU A 112 -9.52 14.33 -17.42
N LEU A 113 -8.34 13.99 -16.85
CA LEU A 113 -8.25 13.16 -15.64
C LEU A 113 -8.96 13.81 -14.46
N HIS A 114 -8.80 15.12 -14.24
CA HIS A 114 -9.48 15.82 -13.16
C HIS A 114 -11.01 15.74 -13.34
N GLY A 115 -11.51 15.98 -14.56
CA GLY A 115 -12.94 15.84 -14.84
C GLY A 115 -13.47 14.41 -14.72
N PHE A 116 -12.62 13.39 -14.87
CA PHE A 116 -12.96 12.00 -14.57
C PHE A 116 -12.93 11.70 -13.06
N LEU A 117 -11.96 12.27 -12.34
CA LEU A 117 -11.75 12.04 -10.92
C LEU A 117 -12.76 12.76 -10.03
N THR A 118 -13.42 13.81 -10.51
CA THR A 118 -14.49 14.53 -9.80
C THR A 118 -15.87 13.88 -9.93
N LEU A 119 -15.99 12.80 -10.71
CA LEU A 119 -17.23 12.04 -10.79
C LEU A 119 -17.54 11.35 -9.46
N ASP A 120 -18.83 11.27 -9.13
CA ASP A 120 -19.33 10.62 -7.92
C ASP A 120 -20.21 9.39 -8.25
N ASP A 121 -20.62 9.23 -9.52
CA ASP A 121 -21.45 8.12 -10.00
C ASP A 121 -20.59 6.99 -10.62
N PRO A 122 -20.52 5.80 -9.97
CA PRO A 122 -19.78 4.66 -10.50
C PRO A 122 -20.22 4.17 -11.88
N VAL A 123 -21.48 4.38 -12.28
CA VAL A 123 -21.97 3.96 -13.60
C VAL A 123 -21.34 4.83 -14.69
N GLU A 124 -21.41 6.14 -14.53
CA GLU A 124 -20.79 7.10 -15.45
C GLU A 124 -19.26 6.98 -15.47
N GLN A 125 -18.64 6.76 -14.30
CA GLN A 125 -17.20 6.48 -14.22
C GLN A 125 -16.80 5.24 -15.00
N ALA A 126 -17.56 4.14 -14.86
CA ALA A 126 -17.29 2.90 -15.58
C ALA A 126 -17.44 3.07 -17.10
N ARG A 127 -18.42 3.87 -17.54
CA ARG A 127 -18.59 4.22 -18.95
C ARG A 127 -17.38 4.97 -19.47
N ARG A 128 -17.00 6.08 -18.84
CA ARG A 128 -15.85 6.91 -19.26
C ARG A 128 -14.52 6.17 -19.15
N TRP A 129 -14.34 5.32 -18.14
CA TRP A 129 -13.16 4.48 -18.04
C TRP A 129 -12.99 3.61 -19.29
N ARG A 130 -14.04 2.89 -19.68
CA ARG A 130 -13.99 1.95 -20.82
C ARG A 130 -13.92 2.65 -22.17
N GLU A 131 -14.60 3.79 -22.32
CA GLU A 131 -14.71 4.49 -23.59
C GLU A 131 -13.54 5.45 -23.86
N GLU A 132 -12.97 6.06 -22.80
CA GLU A 132 -12.01 7.17 -22.94
C GLU A 132 -10.62 6.83 -22.38
N LEU A 133 -10.52 6.18 -21.21
CA LEU A 133 -9.24 5.98 -20.52
C LEU A 133 -8.55 4.65 -20.88
N ASP A 134 -9.26 3.51 -20.78
CA ASP A 134 -8.75 2.15 -21.04
C ASP A 134 -8.75 1.80 -22.53
N THR A 135 -7.97 2.58 -23.28
CA THR A 135 -7.82 2.43 -24.72
C THR A 135 -6.73 1.41 -25.09
N GLU A 136 -6.74 0.92 -26.33
CA GLU A 136 -5.64 0.11 -26.86
C GLU A 136 -4.28 0.82 -26.77
N GLY A 137 -4.26 2.15 -26.88
CA GLY A 137 -3.06 2.95 -26.68
C GLY A 137 -2.49 2.82 -25.27
N LEU A 138 -3.34 2.94 -24.24
CA LEU A 138 -2.95 2.71 -22.85
C LEU A 138 -2.47 1.28 -22.63
N ARG A 139 -3.23 0.30 -23.12
CA ARG A 139 -2.88 -1.13 -22.98
C ARG A 139 -1.52 -1.44 -23.59
N ARG A 140 -1.16 -0.82 -24.73
CA ARG A 140 0.19 -0.96 -25.34
C ARG A 140 1.25 -0.29 -24.48
N LEU A 141 1.01 0.92 -23.99
CA LEU A 141 1.94 1.63 -23.10
C LEU A 141 2.23 0.81 -21.83
N MET A 142 1.20 0.29 -21.18
CA MET A 142 1.32 -0.53 -19.97
C MET A 142 2.05 -1.84 -20.25
N ARG A 143 1.80 -2.49 -21.39
CA ARG A 143 2.54 -3.68 -21.83
C ARG A 143 4.05 -3.42 -21.90
N VAL A 144 4.46 -2.32 -22.50
CA VAL A 144 5.88 -1.95 -22.65
C VAL A 144 6.49 -1.60 -21.29
N ALA A 145 5.74 -0.94 -20.42
CA ALA A 145 6.25 -0.49 -19.13
C ALA A 145 6.33 -1.61 -18.07
N LEU A 146 5.28 -2.44 -17.95
CA LEU A 146 5.03 -3.26 -16.76
C LEU A 146 5.24 -4.77 -16.94
N ARG A 147 5.38 -5.27 -18.17
CA ARG A 147 5.65 -6.70 -18.38
C ARG A 147 7.07 -7.11 -17.95
N PRO A 148 7.32 -8.40 -17.71
CA PRO A 148 8.67 -8.93 -17.55
C PRO A 148 9.57 -8.49 -18.71
N GLY A 149 10.73 -7.92 -18.40
CA GLY A 149 11.65 -7.34 -19.40
C GLY A 149 11.28 -5.93 -19.90
N GLY A 150 10.14 -5.37 -19.46
CA GLY A 150 9.75 -3.99 -19.71
C GLY A 150 10.52 -2.99 -18.84
N ALA A 151 10.32 -1.70 -19.11
CA ALA A 151 11.11 -0.62 -18.50
C ALA A 151 11.10 -0.64 -16.95
N LEU A 152 9.94 -0.94 -16.33
CA LEU A 152 9.86 -1.07 -14.88
C LEU A 152 10.60 -2.30 -14.39
N ALA A 153 10.38 -3.47 -15.00
CA ALA A 153 11.04 -4.71 -14.58
C ALA A 153 12.57 -4.64 -14.69
N VAL A 154 13.10 -3.95 -15.71
CA VAL A 154 14.55 -3.70 -15.88
C VAL A 154 15.08 -2.73 -14.82
N ALA A 155 14.29 -1.72 -14.46
CA ALA A 155 14.68 -0.75 -13.45
C ALA A 155 14.58 -1.32 -12.02
N LEU A 156 13.59 -2.17 -11.75
CA LEU A 156 13.31 -2.73 -10.44
C LEU A 156 14.49 -3.56 -9.93
N ARG A 157 14.78 -3.43 -8.63
CA ARG A 157 15.79 -4.27 -7.99
C ARG A 157 15.34 -5.75 -8.06
N PRO A 158 16.28 -6.70 -8.25
CA PRO A 158 15.95 -8.12 -8.38
C PRO A 158 15.08 -8.69 -7.26
N SER A 159 15.24 -8.17 -6.03
CA SER A 159 14.45 -8.56 -4.86
C SER A 159 12.95 -8.24 -4.96
N PHE A 160 12.55 -7.35 -5.86
CA PHE A 160 11.15 -6.97 -6.09
C PHE A 160 10.58 -7.54 -7.39
N ALA A 161 11.45 -8.01 -8.31
CA ALA A 161 11.02 -8.51 -9.61
C ALA A 161 10.11 -9.75 -9.52
N GLY A 162 10.32 -10.62 -8.51
CA GLY A 162 9.49 -11.82 -8.28
C GLY A 162 8.18 -11.58 -7.51
N VAL A 163 7.89 -10.33 -7.15
CA VAL A 163 6.66 -9.95 -6.42
C VAL A 163 5.61 -9.42 -7.39
N VAL A 164 6.05 -8.71 -8.43
CA VAL A 164 5.16 -8.10 -9.42
C VAL A 164 4.55 -9.20 -10.31
N PRO A 165 3.20 -9.22 -10.49
CA PRO A 165 2.55 -10.20 -11.36
C PRO A 165 3.13 -10.25 -12.78
N THR A 166 3.17 -11.42 -13.40
CA THR A 166 3.70 -11.60 -14.77
C THR A 166 2.94 -10.77 -15.81
N ARG A 167 1.64 -10.55 -15.59
CA ARG A 167 0.77 -9.72 -16.43
C ARG A 167 0.32 -8.46 -15.69
N PHE A 168 1.26 -7.83 -14.96
CA PHE A 168 0.92 -6.68 -14.12
C PHE A 168 0.26 -5.53 -14.88
N ASP A 169 0.55 -5.39 -16.18
CA ASP A 169 -0.16 -4.52 -17.12
C ASP A 169 -1.68 -4.73 -17.09
N GLU A 170 -2.13 -5.97 -17.25
CA GLU A 170 -3.56 -6.29 -17.29
C GLU A 170 -4.16 -6.38 -15.90
N VAL A 171 -3.38 -6.87 -14.92
CA VAL A 171 -3.82 -6.96 -13.53
C VAL A 171 -4.13 -5.58 -12.98
N LEU A 172 -3.25 -4.60 -13.19
CA LEU A 172 -3.46 -3.24 -12.72
C LEU A 172 -4.68 -2.59 -13.40
N LEU A 173 -4.86 -2.77 -14.72
CA LEU A 173 -6.04 -2.29 -15.43
C LEU A 173 -7.34 -2.88 -14.87
N ARG A 174 -7.38 -4.20 -14.64
CA ARG A 174 -8.55 -4.86 -14.03
C ARG A 174 -8.82 -4.35 -12.61
N ARG A 175 -7.77 -4.07 -11.82
CA ARG A 175 -7.93 -3.52 -10.47
C ARG A 175 -8.46 -2.08 -10.53
N LEU A 176 -7.96 -1.26 -11.45
CA LEU A 176 -8.45 0.09 -11.69
C LEU A 176 -9.91 0.08 -12.15
N GLU A 177 -10.26 -0.72 -13.15
CA GLU A 177 -11.63 -0.86 -13.64
C GLU A 177 -12.59 -1.27 -12.51
N ARG A 178 -12.21 -2.29 -11.72
CA ARG A 178 -12.99 -2.72 -10.56
C ARG A 178 -13.21 -1.60 -9.56
N THR A 179 -12.18 -0.78 -9.32
CA THR A 179 -12.23 0.32 -8.36
C THR A 179 -13.17 1.43 -8.83
N VAL A 180 -13.04 1.88 -10.08
CA VAL A 180 -13.88 2.94 -10.66
C VAL A 180 -15.34 2.52 -10.83
N CYS A 181 -15.61 1.22 -11.01
CA CYS A 181 -16.97 0.69 -11.10
C CYS A 181 -17.67 0.57 -9.74
N ARG A 182 -16.94 0.66 -8.62
CA ARG A 182 -17.48 0.38 -7.27
C ARG A 182 -17.43 1.55 -6.33
N HIS A 183 -16.43 2.40 -6.48
CA HIS A 183 -16.17 3.48 -5.56
C HIS A 183 -16.24 4.82 -6.29
N PRO A 184 -16.93 5.82 -5.72
CA PRO A 184 -16.90 7.16 -6.26
C PRO A 184 -15.47 7.72 -6.32
N ASN A 185 -15.07 8.23 -7.48
CA ASN A 185 -13.74 8.77 -7.71
C ASN A 185 -13.52 10.03 -6.87
N ALA A 186 -14.54 10.88 -6.77
CA ALA A 186 -14.48 12.17 -6.08
C ALA A 186 -14.02 12.04 -4.62
N ARG A 187 -14.31 10.91 -3.98
CA ARG A 187 -13.97 10.62 -2.58
C ARG A 187 -12.92 9.53 -2.41
N ASN A 188 -12.25 9.11 -3.48
CA ASN A 188 -11.23 8.07 -3.44
C ASN A 188 -9.81 8.69 -3.49
N PRO A 189 -9.17 8.98 -2.34
CA PRO A 189 -7.88 9.66 -2.34
C PRO A 189 -6.78 8.86 -3.05
N TRP A 190 -6.83 7.53 -3.00
CA TRP A 190 -5.82 6.69 -3.62
C TRP A 190 -5.88 6.73 -5.15
N LEU A 191 -7.08 6.83 -5.72
CA LEU A 191 -7.23 6.97 -7.17
C LEU A 191 -6.71 8.32 -7.66
N TRP A 192 -6.98 9.40 -6.92
CA TRP A 192 -6.41 10.73 -7.19
C TRP A 192 -4.88 10.71 -7.16
N ARG A 193 -4.30 10.11 -6.12
CA ARG A 193 -2.84 9.97 -5.99
C ARG A 193 -2.24 9.16 -7.14
N LEU A 194 -2.89 8.06 -7.50
CA LEU A 194 -2.38 7.13 -8.52
C LEU A 194 -2.46 7.75 -9.92
N LEU A 195 -3.64 8.27 -10.31
CA LEU A 195 -3.91 8.75 -11.66
C LEU A 195 -3.47 10.19 -11.91
N ALA A 196 -3.62 11.09 -10.93
CA ALA A 196 -3.27 12.51 -11.07
C ALA A 196 -1.99 12.92 -10.30
N GLY A 197 -1.57 12.14 -9.31
CA GLY A 197 -0.45 12.52 -8.43
C GLY A 197 -0.81 13.53 -7.34
N GLU A 198 -2.11 13.77 -7.15
CA GLU A 198 -2.68 14.81 -6.30
C GLU A 198 -3.54 14.20 -5.19
N GLU A 199 -3.85 14.99 -4.17
CA GLU A 199 -4.92 14.66 -3.23
C GLU A 199 -6.26 15.16 -3.78
N PRO A 200 -7.39 14.55 -3.40
CA PRO A 200 -8.70 15.12 -3.69
C PRO A 200 -8.84 16.49 -3.00
N PRO A 201 -9.62 17.42 -3.58
CA PRO A 201 -9.88 18.72 -2.97
C PRO A 201 -10.39 18.58 -1.53
N GLY A 202 -9.80 19.36 -0.62
CA GLY A 202 -10.17 19.35 0.80
C GLY A 202 -9.61 18.18 1.61
N ALA A 203 -8.69 17.37 1.05
CA ALA A 203 -8.00 16.35 1.82
C ALA A 203 -7.29 16.97 3.04
N PRO A 204 -7.52 16.44 4.26
CA PRO A 204 -6.90 16.99 5.46
C PRO A 204 -5.39 16.74 5.46
N ALA A 205 -4.65 17.67 6.06
CA ALA A 205 -3.27 17.42 6.42
C ALA A 205 -3.21 16.28 7.46
N LEU A 206 -2.14 15.50 7.44
CA LEU A 206 -1.93 14.47 8.46
C LEU A 206 -1.64 15.15 9.80
N TRP A 207 -2.36 14.73 10.85
CA TRP A 207 -2.14 15.20 12.20
C TRP A 207 -2.35 14.06 13.19
N ALA A 208 -1.26 13.54 13.72
CA ALA A 208 -1.25 12.43 14.66
C ALA A 208 0.04 12.43 15.51
N PRO A 209 0.26 13.48 16.33
CA PRO A 209 1.46 13.62 17.14
C PRO A 209 1.61 12.51 18.20
N GLY A 210 0.52 11.80 18.54
CA GLY A 210 0.53 10.70 19.50
C GLY A 210 1.00 9.35 18.96
N VAL A 211 1.32 9.23 17.67
CA VAL A 211 1.84 7.99 17.08
C VAL A 211 3.27 7.74 17.58
N ARG A 212 3.50 6.58 18.18
CA ARG A 212 4.84 6.14 18.58
C ARG A 212 5.60 5.60 17.37
N LEU A 213 6.70 6.25 17.01
CA LEU A 213 7.55 5.82 15.90
C LEU A 213 8.73 4.98 16.38
N VAL A 214 8.97 3.83 15.75
CA VAL A 214 10.07 2.91 16.07
C VAL A 214 10.88 2.61 14.81
N CYS A 215 12.19 2.83 14.89
CA CYS A 215 13.12 2.50 13.80
C CYS A 215 13.66 1.09 14.01
N ASP A 216 13.02 0.08 13.41
CA ASP A 216 13.45 -1.32 13.54
C ASP A 216 12.91 -2.17 12.37
N ASP A 217 13.43 -3.39 12.20
CA ASP A 217 12.77 -4.43 11.42
C ASP A 217 11.47 -4.84 12.14
N VAL A 218 10.36 -4.93 11.42
CA VAL A 218 9.06 -5.23 12.04
C VAL A 218 9.03 -6.59 12.74
N VAL A 219 9.78 -7.58 12.24
CA VAL A 219 9.89 -8.88 12.91
C VAL A 219 10.63 -8.73 14.23
N ASP A 220 11.75 -8.00 14.22
CA ASP A 220 12.55 -7.73 15.42
C ASP A 220 11.73 -6.95 16.46
N ALA A 221 10.97 -5.93 16.03
CA ALA A 221 10.08 -5.15 16.88
C ALA A 221 8.94 -6.00 17.51
N LEU A 222 8.36 -6.93 16.74
CA LEU A 222 7.33 -7.85 17.22
C LEU A 222 7.92 -8.87 18.21
N GLU A 223 9.13 -9.40 17.95
CA GLU A 223 9.80 -10.33 18.87
C GLU A 223 10.17 -9.68 20.20
N GLN A 224 10.57 -8.42 20.19
CA GLN A 224 10.91 -7.65 21.39
C GLN A 224 9.69 -7.14 22.17
N ALA A 225 8.51 -7.10 21.54
CA ALA A 225 7.29 -6.67 22.21
C ALA A 225 6.90 -7.64 23.35
N PRO A 226 6.25 -7.15 24.42
CA PRO A 226 5.62 -8.02 25.40
C PRO A 226 4.66 -9.01 24.72
N ARG A 227 4.57 -10.23 25.25
CA ARG A 227 3.63 -11.24 24.75
C ARG A 227 2.20 -10.69 24.82
N GLY A 228 1.47 -10.71 23.71
CA GLY A 228 0.13 -10.11 23.63
C GLY A 228 0.10 -8.59 23.83
N GLY A 229 1.22 -7.91 23.57
CA GLY A 229 1.37 -6.46 23.65
C GLY A 229 0.54 -5.66 22.65
N TYR A 230 0.01 -6.30 21.61
CA TYR A 230 -0.87 -5.67 20.62
C TYR A 230 -2.22 -6.38 20.52
N ASP A 231 -3.26 -5.58 20.29
CA ASP A 231 -4.63 -6.00 20.02
C ASP A 231 -4.85 -6.25 18.53
N ALA A 232 -4.17 -5.47 17.69
CA ALA A 232 -4.15 -5.68 16.25
C ALA A 232 -2.83 -5.27 15.60
N VAL A 233 -2.55 -5.82 14.42
CA VAL A 233 -1.36 -5.49 13.62
C VAL A 233 -1.76 -5.38 12.15
N THR A 234 -1.22 -4.38 11.44
CA THR A 234 -1.35 -4.29 9.98
C THR A 234 0.02 -4.28 9.30
N LEU A 235 0.22 -5.20 8.36
CA LEU A 235 1.48 -5.43 7.65
C LEU A 235 1.23 -5.39 6.15
N SER A 236 1.57 -4.27 5.54
CA SER A 236 1.47 -4.08 4.10
C SER A 236 2.82 -4.36 3.46
N ASN A 237 2.86 -5.17 2.40
CA ASN A 237 4.05 -5.54 1.60
C ASN A 237 5.25 -6.17 2.34
N VAL A 238 5.13 -6.45 3.64
CA VAL A 238 6.21 -7.04 4.44
C VAL A 238 6.62 -8.43 3.92
N LEU A 239 5.66 -9.20 3.38
CA LEU A 239 5.88 -10.52 2.77
C LEU A 239 6.21 -10.46 1.27
N ASP A 240 6.24 -9.26 0.70
CA ASP A 240 6.54 -9.03 -0.71
C ASP A 240 8.06 -8.91 -0.92
N GLY A 241 8.69 -10.04 -1.24
CA GLY A 241 10.11 -10.13 -1.59
C GLY A 241 10.89 -11.12 -0.72
N PRO A 242 10.78 -11.09 0.62
CA PRO A 242 11.43 -12.05 1.49
C PRO A 242 10.97 -13.50 1.24
N GLY A 243 11.86 -14.48 1.47
CA GLY A 243 11.57 -15.90 1.28
C GLY A 243 10.82 -16.57 2.44
N ALA A 244 10.50 -17.85 2.29
CA ALA A 244 9.71 -18.64 3.25
C ALA A 244 10.28 -18.65 4.69
N GLY A 245 11.60 -18.54 4.86
CA GLY A 245 12.22 -18.40 6.18
C GLY A 245 11.76 -17.16 6.93
N PHE A 246 11.72 -16.00 6.24
CA PHE A 246 11.24 -14.74 6.82
C PHE A 246 9.75 -14.82 7.15
N ALA A 247 8.93 -15.39 6.26
CA ALA A 247 7.50 -15.57 6.50
C ALA A 247 7.22 -16.42 7.76
N ARG A 248 7.98 -17.52 7.97
CA ARG A 248 7.88 -18.34 9.18
C ARG A 248 8.25 -17.55 10.44
N ARG A 249 9.32 -16.75 10.39
CA ARG A 249 9.75 -15.91 11.52
C ARG A 249 8.71 -14.84 11.85
N LEU A 250 8.22 -14.11 10.84
CA LEU A 250 7.15 -13.12 11.00
C LEU A 250 5.90 -13.73 11.63
N ARG A 251 5.48 -14.92 11.18
CA ARG A 251 4.33 -15.64 11.75
C ARG A 251 4.53 -15.93 13.24
N SER A 252 5.73 -16.37 13.63
CA SER A 252 6.06 -16.62 15.04
C SER A 252 6.03 -15.32 15.86
N ALA A 253 6.63 -14.25 15.33
CA ALA A 253 6.69 -12.95 15.98
C ALA A 253 5.28 -12.34 16.17
N VAL A 254 4.42 -12.41 15.15
CA VAL A 254 3.02 -11.98 15.23
C VAL A 254 2.25 -12.77 16.29
N ARG A 255 2.38 -14.11 16.32
CA ARG A 255 1.71 -14.95 17.35
C ARG A 255 2.20 -14.67 18.77
N HIS A 256 3.44 -14.22 18.91
CA HIS A 256 3.97 -13.82 20.20
C HIS A 256 3.41 -12.46 20.63
N ALA A 257 3.49 -11.46 19.75
CA ALA A 257 3.19 -10.06 20.07
C ALA A 257 1.69 -9.74 20.11
N VAL A 258 0.86 -10.45 19.35
CA VAL A 258 -0.58 -10.20 19.26
C VAL A 258 -1.33 -11.09 20.23
N ARG A 259 -2.26 -10.51 21.00
CA ARG A 259 -3.03 -11.27 21.98
C ARG A 259 -3.91 -12.33 21.32
N PRO A 260 -4.28 -13.42 22.03
CA PRO A 260 -5.34 -14.32 21.56
C PRO A 260 -6.62 -13.55 21.23
N GLY A 261 -7.24 -13.86 20.09
CA GLY A 261 -8.39 -13.14 19.55
C GLY A 261 -8.04 -11.80 18.87
N GLY A 262 -6.77 -11.41 18.83
CA GLY A 262 -6.31 -10.20 18.15
C GLY A 262 -6.33 -10.34 16.62
N VAL A 263 -6.35 -9.20 15.92
CA VAL A 263 -6.56 -9.13 14.47
C VAL A 263 -5.28 -8.77 13.73
N VAL A 264 -4.97 -9.50 12.66
CA VAL A 264 -3.83 -9.24 11.78
C VAL A 264 -4.35 -8.93 10.39
N VAL A 265 -4.05 -7.74 9.88
CA VAL A 265 -4.28 -7.36 8.47
C VAL A 265 -2.97 -7.52 7.70
N LEU A 266 -3.00 -8.26 6.59
CA LEU A 266 -1.88 -8.44 5.68
C LEU A 266 -2.26 -7.92 4.30
N ARG A 267 -1.35 -7.18 3.65
CA ARG A 267 -1.50 -6.81 2.24
C ARG A 267 -0.34 -7.29 1.39
N SER A 268 -0.66 -7.75 0.20
CA SER A 268 0.31 -8.12 -0.83
C SER A 268 -0.12 -7.64 -2.21
N VAL A 269 0.85 -7.19 -3.00
CA VAL A 269 0.61 -6.79 -4.40
C VAL A 269 0.42 -7.99 -5.33
N ARG A 270 0.79 -9.20 -4.87
CA ARG A 270 0.72 -10.48 -5.59
C ARG A 270 -0.71 -10.78 -6.07
N GLU A 271 -0.85 -11.64 -7.06
CA GLU A 271 -2.18 -12.13 -7.46
C GLU A 271 -2.77 -13.07 -6.40
N PRO A 272 -4.10 -13.08 -6.24
CA PRO A 272 -4.80 -14.03 -5.39
C PRO A 272 -4.46 -15.49 -5.68
N GLY A 273 -4.20 -16.26 -4.64
CA GLY A 273 -4.23 -17.72 -4.69
C GLY A 273 -5.66 -18.29 -4.63
N PRO A 274 -5.81 -19.60 -4.37
CA PRO A 274 -7.11 -20.28 -4.28
C PRO A 274 -8.07 -19.67 -3.24
N ASP A 275 -7.54 -19.08 -2.17
CA ASP A 275 -8.32 -18.40 -1.12
C ASP A 275 -8.90 -17.04 -1.57
N GLY A 276 -8.66 -16.65 -2.83
CA GLY A 276 -9.25 -15.48 -3.44
C GLY A 276 -8.63 -14.14 -2.99
N PRO A 277 -9.20 -13.00 -3.38
CA PRO A 277 -8.62 -11.68 -3.10
C PRO A 277 -8.83 -11.19 -1.66
N GLY A 278 -9.77 -11.79 -0.92
CA GLY A 278 -10.19 -11.29 0.39
C GLY A 278 -10.69 -9.85 0.31
N TRP A 279 -10.24 -8.99 1.22
CA TRP A 279 -10.62 -7.58 1.25
C TRP A 279 -10.12 -6.78 0.05
N ALA A 280 -9.14 -7.28 -0.73
CA ALA A 280 -8.68 -6.61 -1.95
C ALA A 280 -9.78 -6.46 -3.01
N ALA A 281 -10.86 -7.26 -2.92
CA ALA A 281 -12.02 -7.12 -3.80
C ALA A 281 -12.81 -5.82 -3.59
N GLN A 282 -12.68 -5.20 -2.40
CA GLN A 282 -13.36 -3.98 -1.98
C GLN A 282 -12.37 -2.84 -1.69
N ASP A 283 -11.07 -3.07 -1.91
CA ASP A 283 -10.02 -2.10 -1.69
C ASP A 283 -10.15 -0.93 -2.67
N ARG A 284 -10.09 0.29 -2.11
CA ARG A 284 -10.17 1.53 -2.89
C ARG A 284 -8.83 1.95 -3.51
N SER A 285 -7.70 1.37 -3.08
CA SER A 285 -6.38 1.79 -3.53
C SER A 285 -5.92 1.20 -4.87
N ALA A 286 -6.61 0.16 -5.35
CA ALA A 286 -6.40 -0.50 -6.64
C ALA A 286 -5.02 -1.19 -6.81
N LEU A 287 -4.12 -1.09 -5.84
CA LEU A 287 -2.78 -1.66 -5.94
C LEU A 287 -2.69 -3.08 -5.39
N TRP A 288 -3.51 -3.44 -4.40
CA TRP A 288 -3.39 -4.71 -3.70
C TRP A 288 -4.13 -5.83 -4.44
N GLY A 289 -3.47 -6.99 -4.54
CA GLY A 289 -4.13 -8.18 -5.06
C GLY A 289 -4.71 -9.04 -3.96
N VAL A 290 -4.10 -9.00 -2.78
CA VAL A 290 -4.53 -9.74 -1.60
C VAL A 290 -4.57 -8.79 -0.42
N ILE A 291 -5.71 -8.79 0.27
CA ILE A 291 -5.80 -8.26 1.64
C ILE A 291 -6.48 -9.32 2.50
N ARG A 292 -5.82 -9.74 3.57
CA ARG A 292 -6.32 -10.73 4.54
C ARG A 292 -6.50 -10.06 5.89
N ALA A 293 -7.64 -10.30 6.53
CA ALA A 293 -7.84 -10.04 7.95
C ALA A 293 -7.97 -11.38 8.66
N VAL A 294 -7.13 -11.62 9.66
CA VAL A 294 -7.02 -12.91 10.37
C VAL A 294 -7.16 -12.67 11.87
N CYS A 295 -8.06 -13.38 12.51
CA CYS A 295 -8.16 -13.42 13.97
C CYS A 295 -7.29 -14.56 14.52
N LEU A 296 -6.36 -14.25 15.42
CA LEU A 296 -5.45 -15.25 15.99
C LEU A 296 -6.15 -16.11 17.06
N GLY A 297 -5.83 -17.40 17.10
CA GLY A 297 -6.32 -18.33 18.13
C GLY A 297 -7.63 -19.05 17.79
N GLY A 298 -8.03 -19.08 16.51
CA GLY A 298 -9.13 -19.93 16.03
C GLY A 298 -8.76 -21.42 15.93
N ALA A 299 -9.76 -22.29 15.76
CA ALA A 299 -9.61 -23.75 15.74
C ALA A 299 -8.82 -24.34 14.54
N ALA A 300 -8.46 -23.53 13.54
CA ALA A 300 -7.71 -23.97 12.36
C ALA A 300 -6.23 -23.58 12.46
N PRO A 301 -5.29 -24.41 11.97
CA PRO A 301 -3.89 -23.99 11.86
C PRO A 301 -3.81 -22.71 11.02
N ASP A 302 -3.16 -21.68 11.56
CA ASP A 302 -3.01 -20.33 11.00
C ASP A 302 -2.12 -20.28 9.73
N ARG A 303 -2.49 -21.06 8.70
CA ARG A 303 -2.01 -20.92 7.32
C ARG A 303 -2.45 -19.58 6.71
N ARG A 304 -3.42 -18.90 7.33
CA ARG A 304 -4.00 -17.61 6.91
C ARG A 304 -3.04 -16.41 7.04
N ILE A 305 -1.92 -16.55 7.76
CA ILE A 305 -0.83 -15.55 7.79
C ILE A 305 0.16 -15.84 6.64
N GLU A 306 -0.39 -15.96 5.44
CA GLU A 306 0.29 -16.07 4.15
C GLU A 306 -0.52 -15.18 3.19
N PRO A 307 0.13 -14.47 2.26
CA PRO A 307 -0.58 -13.71 1.23
C PRO A 307 -1.40 -14.65 0.34
#